data_AF-A0A9Q3C879-F1
#
_entry.id   AF-A0A9Q3C879-F1
#
_cell.length_a   1.000
_cell.length_b   1.000
_cell.length_c   1.000
_cell.angle_alpha   90.00
_cell.angle_beta   90.00
_cell.angle_gamma   90.00
#
_symmetry.space_group_name_H-M   'P 1'
#
loop_
_entity.id
_entity.type
_entity.pdbx_description
1 polymer ?
#
loop_
_entity_poly.entity_id
_entity_poly.type
_entity_poly.pdbx_seq_one_letter_code
_entity_poly.pdbx_strand_id
1 'polypeptide(L)'
;MEEEESKEIKVATAFAGVPEASEAANIAHYNQPLVSQAEPNFLKMMEQMTQFMGQLTQAISPRDNSKAPELNTPSMKAPDSFDGTQAHKLRGFIQSCQLIFHNDPANFISDRKKVLYSTSFLTGRAGK
;
A
#
# COMPACT_ATOMS: atom_id res chain seq x y z
N MET A 1 14.89 25.46 -50.50
CA MET A 1 16.02 25.65 -51.41
C MET A 1 16.28 27.15 -51.28
N GLU A 2 17.16 27.61 -50.42
CA GLU A 2 18.54 27.20 -50.08
C GLU A 2 18.72 27.35 -48.54
N GLU A 3 19.47 26.49 -47.82
CA GLU A 3 20.90 26.63 -47.51
C GLU A 3 21.21 27.98 -46.82
N GLU A 4 21.93 28.11 -45.71
CA GLU A 4 23.06 27.34 -45.21
C GLU A 4 23.40 27.84 -43.79
N GLU A 5 23.88 26.90 -42.99
CA GLU A 5 24.62 27.02 -41.75
C GLU A 5 25.75 28.07 -41.76
N SER A 6 26.01 28.73 -40.62
CA SER A 6 27.31 29.31 -40.19
C SER A 6 27.10 30.58 -39.34
N LYS A 7 27.88 30.97 -38.33
CA LYS A 7 29.13 30.47 -37.75
C LYS A 7 29.26 31.12 -36.37
N GLU A 8 29.87 30.38 -35.47
CA GLU A 8 30.41 30.80 -34.18
C GLU A 8 31.31 32.04 -34.29
N ILE A 9 31.09 33.06 -33.44
CA ILE A 9 32.08 34.10 -33.16
C ILE A 9 32.31 34.15 -31.66
N LYS A 10 33.42 33.51 -31.25
CA LYS A 10 34.06 33.72 -29.95
C LYS A 10 34.82 35.05 -30.01
N VAL A 11 34.51 35.98 -29.12
CA VAL A 11 35.42 37.08 -28.79
C VAL A 11 35.66 37.09 -27.29
N ALA A 12 36.92 36.93 -26.94
CA ALA A 12 37.44 36.82 -25.60
C ALA A 12 37.81 38.20 -25.04
N THR A 13 37.78 38.28 -23.70
CA THR A 13 38.66 39.11 -22.87
C THR A 13 38.32 40.59 -22.72
N ALA A 14 37.93 40.98 -21.50
CA ALA A 14 38.72 41.91 -20.68
C ALA A 14 38.18 41.94 -19.24
N PHE A 15 39.01 41.46 -18.32
CA PHE A 15 38.84 41.60 -16.87
C PHE A 15 39.56 42.88 -16.46
N ALA A 16 38.84 43.91 -16.00
CA ALA A 16 39.41 45.01 -15.22
C ALA A 16 38.29 45.91 -14.69
N GLY A 17 38.20 46.04 -13.36
CA GLY A 17 37.50 47.17 -12.72
C GLY A 17 36.44 46.80 -11.69
N VAL A 18 36.87 46.31 -10.53
CA VAL A 18 36.24 46.62 -9.23
C VAL A 18 37.23 47.60 -8.58
N PRO A 19 36.84 48.75 -7.98
CA PRO A 19 35.80 48.93 -6.97
C PRO A 19 34.90 50.16 -7.29
N GLU A 20 33.83 50.51 -6.58
CA GLU A 20 33.82 50.92 -5.17
C GLU A 20 32.39 51.34 -4.78
N ALA A 21 31.92 50.77 -3.67
CA ALA A 21 30.91 51.32 -2.75
C ALA A 21 29.61 51.90 -3.31
N SER A 22 28.60 51.07 -3.59
CA SER A 22 27.19 51.54 -3.58
C SER A 22 26.13 50.43 -3.41
N GLU A 23 26.33 49.43 -2.55
CA GLU A 23 25.33 48.36 -2.40
C GLU A 23 25.02 48.06 -0.93
N ALA A 24 24.12 48.85 -0.35
CA ALA A 24 23.51 48.51 0.94
C ALA A 24 22.04 48.94 1.09
N ALA A 25 21.39 49.47 0.03
CA ALA A 25 20.09 50.12 0.20
C ALA A 25 18.92 49.56 -0.63
N ASN A 26 19.09 48.49 -1.41
CA ASN A 26 18.03 48.08 -2.35
C ASN A 26 17.62 46.60 -2.35
N ILE A 27 17.88 45.85 -1.26
CA ILE A 27 17.49 44.43 -1.13
C ILE A 27 16.46 44.24 0.00
N ALA A 28 15.46 45.10 0.10
CA ALA A 28 14.42 44.97 1.12
C ALA A 28 12.98 44.95 0.57
N HIS A 29 12.79 44.93 -0.75
CA HIS A 29 11.44 45.01 -1.33
C HIS A 29 10.98 43.79 -2.14
N TYR A 30 11.77 42.71 -2.22
CA TYR A 30 11.34 41.51 -2.94
C TYR A 30 11.57 40.23 -2.14
N ASN A 31 10.93 40.16 -0.97
CA ASN A 31 10.68 38.91 -0.25
C ASN A 31 9.41 39.05 0.59
N GLN A 32 8.26 39.23 -0.07
CA GLN A 32 6.98 38.90 0.54
C GLN A 32 6.81 37.37 0.42
N PRO A 33 6.68 36.62 1.53
CA PRO A 33 6.35 35.21 1.43
C PRO A 33 4.94 35.10 0.84
N LEU A 34 4.79 34.26 -0.19
CA LEU A 34 3.52 33.94 -0.84
C LEU A 34 2.65 33.10 0.12
N VAL A 35 2.18 33.73 1.19
CA VAL A 35 1.25 33.16 2.18
C VAL A 35 0.16 34.19 2.46
N SER A 36 -0.27 34.92 1.43
CA SER A 36 -1.47 35.75 1.49
C SER A 36 -2.61 34.98 0.83
N GLN A 37 -3.62 34.67 1.64
CA GLN A 37 -4.81 33.87 1.33
C GLN A 37 -4.61 32.35 1.18
N ALA A 38 -4.38 31.66 2.29
CA ALA A 38 -5.20 30.48 2.50
C ALA A 38 -6.52 30.97 3.09
N GLU A 39 -7.61 30.90 2.31
CA GLU A 39 -8.98 31.13 2.81
C GLU A 39 -9.16 30.37 4.14
N PRO A 40 -9.80 30.96 5.18
CA PRO A 40 -9.95 30.30 6.48
C PRO A 40 -10.62 28.93 6.37
N ASN A 41 -11.40 28.74 5.30
CA ASN A 41 -12.06 27.48 4.96
C ASN A 41 -11.10 26.43 4.40
N PHE A 42 -10.06 26.80 3.65
CA PHE A 42 -9.09 25.86 3.09
C PHE A 42 -8.21 25.26 4.18
N LEU A 43 -7.69 26.11 5.08
CA LEU A 43 -6.88 25.66 6.20
C LEU A 43 -7.68 24.74 7.14
N LYS A 44 -8.95 25.10 7.38
CA LYS A 44 -9.88 24.29 8.17
C LYS A 44 -10.24 22.96 7.49
N MET A 45 -10.40 22.95 6.16
CA MET A 45 -10.64 21.72 5.39
C MET A 45 -9.43 20.79 5.43
N MET A 46 -8.21 21.34 5.31
CA MET A 46 -6.97 20.57 5.43
C MET A 46 -6.79 20.00 6.84
N GLU A 47 -7.13 20.78 7.87
CA GLU A 47 -7.11 20.30 9.26
C GLU A 47 -8.13 19.18 9.47
N GLN A 48 -9.37 19.35 9.00
CA GLN A 48 -10.41 18.31 9.10
C GLN A 48 -10.03 17.04 8.32
N MET A 49 -9.44 17.18 7.13
CA MET A 49 -8.94 16.04 6.35
C MET A 49 -7.80 15.32 7.09
N THR A 50 -6.89 16.07 7.70
CA THR A 50 -5.78 15.51 8.50
C THR A 50 -6.31 14.78 9.74
N GLN A 51 -7.29 15.35 10.43
CA GLN A 51 -7.94 14.72 11.59
C GLN A 51 -8.71 13.45 11.20
N PHE A 52 -9.42 13.49 10.07
CA PHE A 52 -10.15 12.32 9.56
C PHE A 52 -9.17 11.20 9.13
N MET A 53 -8.10 11.55 8.41
CA MET A 53 -7.03 10.60 8.07
C MET A 53 -6.35 10.03 9.32
N GLY A 54 -6.18 10.83 10.38
CA GLY A 54 -5.68 10.40 11.68
C GLY A 54 -6.61 9.38 12.37
N GLN A 55 -7.92 9.58 12.28
CA GLN A 55 -8.91 8.62 12.80
C GLN A 55 -8.91 7.32 12.00
N LEU A 56 -8.81 7.41 10.67
CA LEU A 56 -8.70 6.22 9.81
C LEU A 56 -7.39 5.46 10.08
N THR A 57 -6.26 6.14 10.27
CA THR A 57 -4.98 5.47 10.60
C THR A 57 -5.00 4.80 11.97
N GLN A 58 -5.77 5.29 12.95
CA GLN A 58 -5.96 4.56 14.21
C GLN A 58 -6.86 3.33 14.07
N ALA A 59 -7.84 3.35 13.17
CA ALA A 59 -8.67 2.19 12.86
C ALA A 59 -7.95 1.11 12.02
N ILE A 60 -6.93 1.50 11.25
CA ILE A 60 -6.12 0.61 10.38
C ILE A 60 -4.71 0.39 10.96
N SER A 61 -4.43 0.92 12.16
CA SER A 61 -3.17 0.65 12.86
C SER A 61 -2.99 -0.86 12.90
N PRO A 62 -1.81 -1.41 12.51
CA PRO A 62 -1.57 -2.84 12.60
C PRO A 62 -1.80 -3.21 14.05
N ARG A 63 -2.97 -3.81 14.30
CA ARG A 63 -3.37 -4.31 15.60
C ARG A 63 -2.20 -5.15 16.04
N ASP A 64 -1.59 -4.76 17.15
CA ASP A 64 -0.55 -5.54 17.80
C ASP A 64 -1.09 -6.97 17.92
N ASN A 65 -0.58 -7.85 17.06
CA ASN A 65 -1.01 -9.24 16.96
C ASN A 65 -0.64 -10.04 18.21
N SER A 66 -0.05 -9.40 19.24
CA SER A 66 0.44 -10.10 20.42
C SER A 66 -0.66 -10.77 21.24
N LYS A 67 -1.93 -10.36 21.15
CA LYS A 67 -3.08 -11.11 21.67
C LYS A 67 -4.35 -10.77 20.89
N ALA A 68 -4.48 -11.25 19.66
CA ALA A 68 -5.83 -11.48 19.14
C ALA A 68 -6.55 -12.34 20.20
N PRO A 69 -7.81 -12.04 20.56
CA PRO A 69 -8.59 -12.99 21.34
C PRO A 69 -8.44 -14.32 20.61
N GLU A 70 -7.99 -15.37 21.30
CA GLU A 70 -8.23 -16.72 20.81
C GLU A 70 -9.75 -16.78 20.67
N LEU A 71 -10.22 -16.50 19.45
CA LEU A 71 -11.52 -16.91 18.99
C LEU A 71 -11.40 -18.42 19.04
N ASN A 72 -11.65 -18.95 20.24
CA ASN A 72 -11.86 -20.35 20.53
C ASN A 72 -13.17 -20.68 19.83
N THR A 73 -13.12 -20.65 18.50
CA THR A 73 -14.17 -21.11 17.64
C THR A 73 -14.41 -22.56 18.02
N PRO A 74 -15.67 -22.94 18.28
CA PRO A 74 -15.99 -24.32 18.62
C PRO A 74 -15.38 -25.27 17.60
N SER A 75 -14.90 -26.41 18.09
CA SER A 75 -14.24 -27.45 17.28
C SER A 75 -14.99 -27.63 15.96
N MET A 76 -14.29 -27.33 14.86
CA MET A 76 -14.90 -27.38 13.54
C MET A 76 -15.32 -28.79 13.18
N LYS A 77 -16.53 -28.93 12.63
CA LYS A 77 -16.96 -30.18 12.02
C LYS A 77 -16.00 -30.52 10.87
N ALA A 78 -15.61 -31.79 10.78
CA ALA A 78 -14.84 -32.29 9.65
C ALA A 78 -15.58 -32.07 8.32
N PRO A 79 -14.85 -31.92 7.20
CA PRO A 79 -15.44 -31.84 5.87
C PRO A 79 -16.24 -33.08 5.53
N ASP A 80 -17.30 -32.91 4.74
CA ASP A 80 -17.96 -34.06 4.12
C ASP A 80 -17.04 -34.65 3.04
N SER A 81 -17.01 -35.99 2.93
CA SER A 81 -16.21 -36.66 1.91
C SER A 81 -16.66 -36.29 0.50
N PHE A 82 -15.70 -36.09 -0.41
CA PHE A 82 -15.96 -35.79 -1.81
C PHE A 82 -15.59 -36.97 -2.70
N ASP A 83 -16.58 -37.52 -3.40
CA ASP A 83 -16.44 -38.74 -4.22
C ASP A 83 -16.15 -38.47 -5.71
N GLY A 84 -16.24 -37.19 -6.12
CA GLY A 84 -16.09 -36.76 -7.51
C GLY A 84 -17.33 -36.94 -8.39
N THR A 85 -18.50 -37.33 -7.86
CA THR A 85 -19.71 -37.51 -8.68
C THR A 85 -20.48 -36.22 -8.90
N GLN A 86 -20.52 -35.35 -7.88
CA GLN A 86 -21.31 -34.12 -7.87
C GLN A 86 -20.40 -32.89 -7.91
N ALA A 87 -20.08 -32.41 -9.11
CA ALA A 87 -19.16 -31.27 -9.30
C ALA A 87 -19.57 -30.01 -8.51
N HIS A 88 -20.87 -29.75 -8.33
CA HIS A 88 -21.37 -28.60 -7.56
C HIS A 88 -20.97 -28.64 -6.07
N LYS A 89 -20.67 -29.82 -5.50
CA LYS A 89 -20.23 -29.98 -4.11
C LYS A 89 -18.75 -29.67 -3.90
N LEU A 90 -17.95 -29.65 -4.97
CA LEU A 90 -16.51 -29.41 -4.90
C LEU A 90 -16.19 -28.09 -4.21
N ARG A 91 -16.93 -27.02 -4.54
CA ARG A 91 -16.74 -25.71 -3.92
C ARG A 91 -16.98 -25.75 -2.42
N GLY A 92 -18.07 -26.38 -1.98
CA GLY A 92 -18.39 -26.52 -0.56
C GLY A 92 -17.31 -27.32 0.19
N PHE A 93 -16.83 -28.41 -0.41
CA PHE A 93 -15.72 -29.18 0.12
C PHE A 93 -14.46 -28.32 0.32
N ILE A 94 -14.01 -27.61 -0.72
CA ILE A 94 -12.81 -26.74 -0.64
C ILE A 94 -12.98 -25.66 0.43
N GLN A 95 -14.14 -25.01 0.48
CA GLN A 95 -14.43 -23.97 1.47
C GLN A 95 -14.38 -24.51 2.90
N SER A 96 -14.89 -25.72 3.13
CA SER A 96 -14.81 -26.36 4.45
C SER A 96 -13.37 -26.67 4.87
N CYS A 97 -12.53 -27.18 3.96
CA CYS A 97 -11.10 -27.37 4.23
C CYS A 97 -10.40 -26.05 4.57
N GLN A 98 -10.64 -25.00 3.78
CA GLN A 98 -10.07 -23.68 4.01
C GLN A 98 -10.42 -23.15 5.39
N LEU A 99 -11.69 -23.24 5.79
CA LEU A 99 -12.12 -22.74 7.09
C LEU A 99 -11.41 -23.47 8.25
N ILE A 100 -11.19 -24.80 8.14
CA ILE A 100 -10.43 -25.59 9.12
C ILE A 100 -8.96 -25.15 9.18
N PHE A 101 -8.33 -24.90 8.03
CA PHE A 101 -6.93 -24.47 7.99
C PHE A 101 -6.71 -23.09 8.63
N HIS A 102 -7.69 -22.18 8.50
CA HIS A 102 -7.63 -20.87 9.16
C HIS A 102 -7.99 -20.94 10.64
N ASN A 103 -8.80 -21.92 11.04
CA ASN A 103 -9.16 -22.14 12.42
C ASN A 103 -7.97 -22.61 13.26
N ASP A 104 -7.18 -23.54 12.70
CA ASP A 104 -6.06 -24.15 13.39
C ASP A 104 -4.75 -24.00 12.60
N PRO A 105 -4.19 -22.77 12.55
CA PRO A 105 -2.98 -22.51 11.80
C PRO A 105 -1.76 -23.27 12.35
N ALA A 106 -1.76 -23.64 13.63
CA ALA A 106 -0.68 -24.38 14.27
C ALA A 106 -0.62 -25.85 13.80
N ASN A 107 -1.76 -26.50 13.60
CA ASN A 107 -1.78 -27.84 13.01
C ASN A 107 -1.55 -27.80 11.49
N PHE A 108 -1.97 -26.75 10.80
CA PHE A 108 -1.89 -26.62 9.34
C PHE A 108 -0.83 -25.62 8.82
N ILE A 109 0.33 -25.55 9.48
CA ILE A 109 1.43 -24.63 9.12
C ILE A 109 1.92 -24.83 7.68
N SER A 110 2.06 -26.09 7.23
CA SER A 110 2.59 -26.40 5.91
C SER A 110 1.51 -26.82 4.94
N ASP A 111 1.68 -26.44 3.67
CA ASP A 111 0.74 -26.85 2.62
C ASP A 111 0.71 -28.36 2.44
N ARG A 112 1.81 -29.07 2.74
CA ARG A 112 1.82 -30.54 2.77
C ARG A 112 0.79 -31.10 3.74
N LYS A 113 0.65 -30.53 4.94
CA LYS A 113 -0.36 -30.99 5.91
C LYS A 113 -1.77 -30.67 5.45
N LYS A 114 -1.98 -29.48 4.84
CA LYS A 114 -3.27 -29.09 4.26
C LYS A 114 -3.69 -30.05 3.14
N VAL A 115 -2.78 -30.34 2.21
CA VAL A 115 -3.01 -31.29 1.12
C VAL A 115 -3.32 -32.68 1.67
N LEU A 116 -2.49 -33.20 2.60
CA LEU A 116 -2.70 -34.53 3.18
C LEU A 116 -4.08 -34.64 3.85
N TYR A 117 -4.46 -33.62 4.62
CA TYR A 117 -5.78 -33.56 5.23
C TYR A 117 -6.91 -33.51 4.20
N SER A 118 -6.85 -32.62 3.21
CA SER A 118 -7.87 -32.57 2.16
C SER A 118 -7.98 -33.90 1.42
N THR A 119 -6.85 -34.55 1.12
CA THR A 119 -6.85 -35.83 0.40
C THR A 119 -7.47 -36.97 1.20
N SER A 120 -7.45 -36.96 2.53
CA SER A 120 -8.09 -38.02 3.33
C SER A 120 -9.61 -38.02 3.23
N PHE A 121 -10.21 -36.93 2.76
CA PHE A 121 -11.65 -36.83 2.53
C PHE A 121 -12.04 -37.05 1.06
N LEU A 122 -11.06 -37.26 0.18
CA LEU A 122 -11.33 -37.67 -1.20
C LEU A 122 -11.63 -39.16 -1.25
N THR A 123 -12.71 -39.52 -1.92
CA THR A 123 -13.19 -40.89 -2.04
C THR A 123 -13.62 -41.17 -3.47
N GLY A 124 -14.07 -42.40 -3.77
CA GLY A 124 -14.67 -42.72 -5.06
C GLY A 124 -13.74 -42.45 -6.25
N ARG A 125 -14.20 -41.60 -7.18
CA ARG A 125 -13.44 -41.19 -8.37
C ARG A 125 -12.40 -40.11 -8.09
N ALA A 126 -12.58 -39.34 -7.02
CA ALA A 126 -11.69 -38.25 -6.65
C ALA A 126 -10.46 -38.72 -5.84
N GLY A 127 -10.49 -39.93 -5.27
CA GLY A 127 -9.43 -40.47 -4.42
C GLY A 127 -8.55 -41.54 -5.07
N LYS A 128 -8.63 -41.75 -6.39
CA LYS A 128 -7.92 -42.82 -7.12
C LYS A 128 -7.08 -42.27 -8.25
#